data_AF-A0A8S9JRW1-F1
#
_entry.id   AF-A0A8S9JRW1-F1
#
_cell.length_a   1.000
_cell.length_b   1.000
_cell.length_c   1.000
_cell.angle_alpha   90.00
_cell.angle_beta   90.00
_cell.angle_gamma   90.00
#
_symmetry.space_group_name_H-M   'P 1'
#
loop_
_entity.id
_entity.type
_entity.pdbx_description
1 polymer ?
#
loop_
_entity_poly.entity_id
_entity_poly.type
_entity_poly.pdbx_seq_one_letter_code
_entity_poly.pdbx_strand_id
1 'polypeptide(L)'
;MDLGRGIPRRCECGAATIMLKSNTARNPGRMFYRCGAISGHNHVFKWLDEAHDEEFGVIGNKMAMIEQDLADIKSDLADLKKDMAEIIGIIECLRLKS
;
A
#
# COMPACT_ATOMS: atom_id res chain seq x y z
N MET A 1 -18.06 14.59 -7.00
CA MET A 1 -16.73 14.56 -7.66
C MET A 1 -15.85 13.72 -6.78
N ASP A 2 -15.44 12.56 -7.28
CA ASP A 2 -14.61 11.61 -6.56
C ASP A 2 -13.15 12.05 -6.72
N LEU A 3 -12.72 12.96 -5.85
CA LEU A 3 -11.32 13.39 -5.76
C LEU A 3 -10.54 12.19 -5.23
N GLY A 4 -10.00 11.39 -6.16
CA GLY A 4 -9.47 10.04 -5.93
C GLY A 4 -8.87 9.76 -4.55
N ARG A 5 -9.10 8.52 -4.07
CA ARG A 5 -8.62 8.02 -2.78
C ARG A 5 -7.12 8.28 -2.58
N GLY A 6 -6.72 8.67 -1.37
CA GLY A 6 -5.35 8.98 -0.97
C GLY A 6 -4.97 10.47 -1.06
N ILE A 7 -3.66 10.73 -1.22
CA ILE A 7 -3.10 12.08 -1.31
C ILE A 7 -3.27 12.65 -2.73
N PRO A 8 -4.05 13.72 -2.92
CA PRO A 8 -4.28 14.27 -4.25
C PRO A 8 -3.03 14.99 -4.76
N ARG A 9 -2.37 14.45 -5.79
CA ARG A 9 -1.13 15.04 -6.36
C ARG A 9 -1.39 16.16 -7.38
N ARG A 10 -2.49 16.05 -8.12
CA ARG A 10 -2.93 17.02 -9.12
C ARG A 10 -4.43 17.24 -9.02
N CYS A 11 -4.85 18.45 -9.36
CA CYS A 11 -6.25 18.78 -9.59
C CYS A 11 -6.66 18.32 -10.99
N GLU A 12 -7.97 18.10 -11.20
CA GLU A 12 -8.53 17.78 -12.53
C GLU A 12 -8.24 18.86 -13.59
N CYS A 13 -8.01 20.12 -13.17
CA CYS A 13 -7.60 21.19 -14.07
C CYS A 13 -6.11 21.13 -14.48
N GLY A 14 -5.38 20.08 -14.10
CA GLY A 14 -3.97 19.86 -14.41
C GLY A 14 -2.98 20.53 -13.44
N ALA A 15 -3.43 21.46 -12.61
CA ALA A 15 -2.57 22.14 -11.64
C ALA A 15 -2.10 21.20 -10.52
N ALA A 16 -0.88 21.43 -10.02
CA ALA A 16 -0.38 20.73 -8.84
C ALA A 16 -1.21 21.08 -7.60
N THR A 17 -1.33 20.12 -6.69
CA THR A 17 -1.92 20.34 -5.37
C THR A 17 -0.88 20.99 -4.44
N ILE A 18 -1.32 21.97 -3.65
CA ILE A 18 -0.52 22.59 -2.60
C ILE A 18 -1.09 22.24 -1.22
N MET A 19 -0.23 22.26 -0.20
CA MET A 19 -0.62 22.01 1.20
C MET A 19 -0.63 23.34 1.96
N LEU A 20 -1.71 23.62 2.69
CA LEU A 20 -1.89 24.84 3.46
C LEU A 20 -2.40 24.53 4.87
N LYS A 21 -2.21 25.49 5.77
CA LYS A 21 -2.76 25.49 7.13
C LYS A 21 -4.06 26.28 7.17
N SER A 22 -5.11 25.71 7.74
CA SER A 22 -6.37 26.42 7.95
C SER A 22 -6.22 27.47 9.05
N ASN A 23 -6.59 28.71 8.74
CA ASN A 23 -6.71 29.81 9.70
C ASN A 23 -8.17 30.09 10.09
N THR A 24 -9.09 29.18 9.75
CA THR A 24 -10.51 29.34 10.09
C THR A 24 -10.74 29.05 11.57
N ALA A 25 -11.68 29.77 12.20
CA ALA A 25 -12.06 29.52 13.59
C ALA A 25 -12.64 28.11 13.80
N ARG A 26 -13.23 27.51 12.75
CA ARG A 26 -13.81 26.16 12.79
C ARG A 26 -12.76 25.06 12.80
N ASN A 27 -11.66 25.23 12.05
CA ASN A 27 -10.60 24.24 11.91
C ASN A 27 -9.22 24.90 12.08
N PRO A 28 -8.92 25.51 13.23
CA PRO A 28 -7.67 26.26 13.41
C PRO A 28 -6.48 25.31 13.35
N GLY A 29 -5.48 25.65 12.52
CA GLY A 29 -4.23 24.90 12.42
C GLY A 29 -4.31 23.58 11.63
N ARG A 30 -5.50 23.08 11.29
CA ARG A 30 -5.65 21.83 10.52
C ARG A 30 -5.09 22.01 9.10
N MET A 31 -4.34 21.03 8.64
CA MET A 31 -3.67 21.07 7.33
C MET A 31 -4.57 20.48 6.24
N PHE A 32 -4.54 21.04 5.05
CA PHE A 32 -5.32 20.56 3.91
C PHE A 32 -4.57 20.71 2.60
N TYR A 33 -4.95 19.87 1.65
CA TYR A 33 -4.57 19.91 0.25
C TYR A 33 -5.60 20.69 -0.56
N ARG A 34 -5.15 21.54 -1.49
CA ARG A 34 -6.02 22.16 -2.50
C ARG A 34 -5.33 22.36 -3.84
N CYS A 35 -6.11 22.65 -4.88
CA CYS A 35 -5.59 23.10 -6.17
C CYS A 35 -4.69 24.35 -5.99
N GLY A 36 -3.50 24.31 -6.60
CA GLY A 36 -2.52 25.40 -6.59
C GLY A 36 -2.88 26.56 -7.51
N ALA A 37 -3.76 26.36 -8.50
CA ALA A 37 -4.18 27.43 -9.40
C ALA A 37 -5.33 28.26 -8.81
N ILE A 38 -6.46 27.63 -8.51
CA ILE A 38 -7.66 28.30 -8.01
C ILE A 38 -8.38 27.45 -6.96
N SER A 39 -9.20 28.08 -6.12
CA SER A 39 -10.11 27.41 -5.19
C SER A 39 -11.54 27.58 -5.65
N GLY A 40 -12.37 26.57 -5.40
CA GLY A 40 -13.80 26.63 -5.69
C GLY A 40 -14.36 25.29 -6.10
N HIS A 41 -15.57 25.35 -6.66
CA HIS A 41 -16.25 24.18 -7.22
C HIS A 41 -15.40 23.55 -8.34
N ASN A 42 -15.43 22.22 -8.50
CA ASN A 42 -14.58 21.44 -9.42
C ASN A 42 -13.06 21.47 -9.16
N HIS A 43 -12.62 22.02 -8.02
CA HIS A 43 -11.20 21.99 -7.64
C HIS A 43 -10.97 21.15 -6.41
N VAL A 44 -9.84 20.45 -6.41
CA VAL A 44 -9.47 19.55 -5.32
C VAL A 44 -9.36 20.33 -4.00
N PHE A 45 -10.01 19.79 -2.98
CA PHE A 45 -9.85 20.13 -1.58
C PHE A 45 -9.93 18.83 -0.80
N LYS A 46 -8.97 18.56 0.08
CA LYS A 46 -8.98 17.38 0.95
C LYS A 46 -8.19 17.64 2.22
N TRP A 47 -8.67 17.19 3.36
CA TRP A 47 -7.89 17.31 4.59
C TRP A 47 -6.68 16.37 4.58
N LEU A 48 -5.59 16.81 5.22
CA LEU A 48 -4.32 16.08 5.19
C LEU A 48 -4.42 14.73 5.90
N ASP A 49 -5.04 14.72 7.07
CA ASP A 49 -5.30 13.52 7.88
C ASP A 49 -6.16 12.51 7.11
N GLU A 50 -7.28 12.94 6.52
CA GLU A 50 -8.14 12.08 5.71
C GLU A 50 -7.39 11.46 4.52
N ALA A 51 -6.60 12.28 3.81
CA ALA A 51 -5.76 11.79 2.72
C ALA A 51 -4.70 10.78 3.19
N HIS A 52 -4.09 11.00 4.35
CA HIS A 52 -3.06 10.12 4.90
C HIS A 52 -3.65 8.82 5.42
N ASP A 53 -4.78 8.86 6.13
CA ASP A 53 -5.47 7.68 6.63
C ASP A 53 -5.87 6.73 5.48
N GLU A 54 -6.31 7.29 4.35
CA GLU A 54 -6.62 6.50 3.17
C GLU A 54 -5.38 5.82 2.55
N GLU A 55 -4.23 6.51 2.49
CA GLU A 55 -2.96 5.90 2.05
C GLU A 55 -2.49 4.82 3.03
N PHE A 56 -2.56 5.10 4.33
CA PHE A 56 -2.20 4.14 5.37
C PHE A 56 -3.08 2.89 5.31
N GLY A 57 -4.38 3.04 5.01
CA GLY A 57 -5.27 1.90 4.80
C GLY A 57 -4.83 1.03 3.63
N VAL A 58 -4.43 1.63 2.50
CA VAL A 58 -3.91 0.88 1.34
C VAL A 58 -2.60 0.17 1.67
N ILE A 59 -1.69 0.85 2.38
CA ILE A 59 -0.41 0.28 2.80
C ILE A 59 -0.64 -0.88 3.79
N GLY A 60 -1.55 -0.72 4.75
CA GLY A 60 -1.91 -1.76 5.70
C GLY A 60 -2.45 -3.02 5.02
N ASN A 61 -3.34 -2.85 4.03
CA ASN A 61 -3.86 -3.97 3.24
C ASN A 61 -2.76 -4.68 2.45
N LYS A 62 -1.85 -3.92 1.82
CA LYS A 62 -0.70 -4.51 1.09
C LYS A 62 0.25 -5.24 2.03
N MET A 63 0.48 -4.71 3.24
CA MET A 63 1.30 -5.36 4.26
C MET A 63 0.69 -6.71 4.67
N ALA A 64 -0.61 -6.76 4.93
CA ALA A 64 -1.30 -8.01 5.27
C ALA A 64 -1.22 -9.04 4.14
N MET A 65 -1.34 -8.61 2.87
CA MET A 65 -1.14 -9.51 1.72
C MET A 65 0.29 -10.06 1.66
N ILE A 66 1.30 -9.20 1.85
CA ILE A 66 2.71 -9.63 1.85
C ILE A 66 3.00 -10.60 3.00
N GLU A 67 2.41 -10.38 4.18
CA GLU A 67 2.53 -11.29 5.31
C GLU A 67 1.93 -12.67 5.01
N GLN A 68 0.79 -12.70 4.31
CA GLN A 68 0.17 -13.95 3.86
C GLN A 68 1.03 -14.66 2.80
N ASP A 69 1.46 -13.94 1.76
CA ASP A 69 2.32 -14.50 0.71
C ASP A 69 3.63 -15.07 1.30
N LEU A 70 4.20 -14.41 2.32
CA LEU A 70 5.39 -14.90 3.02
C LEU A 70 5.12 -16.19 3.81
N ALA A 71 3.92 -16.32 4.40
CA ALA A 71 3.52 -17.55 5.09
C ALA A 71 3.38 -18.71 4.10
N ASP A 72 2.77 -18.46 2.94
CA ASP A 72 2.58 -19.46 1.89
C ASP A 72 3.92 -19.90 1.31
N ILE A 73 4.82 -18.96 0.97
CA ILE A 73 6.18 -19.26 0.50
C ILE A 73 6.96 -20.11 1.52
N LYS A 74 6.79 -19.84 2.83
CA LYS A 74 7.44 -20.65 3.87
C LYS A 74 6.90 -22.08 3.90
N SER A 75 5.60 -22.27 3.66
CA SER A 75 4.99 -23.59 3.55
C SER A 75 5.56 -24.35 2.34
N ASP A 76 5.53 -23.73 1.16
CA ASP A 76 6.04 -24.34 -0.07
C ASP A 76 7.53 -24.72 0.06
N LEU A 77 8.35 -23.88 0.71
CA LEU A 77 9.75 -24.20 0.99
C LEU A 77 9.92 -25.40 1.93
N ALA A 78 9.01 -25.60 2.89
CA ALA A 78 9.05 -26.75 3.79
C ALA A 78 8.71 -28.05 3.03
N ASP A 79 7.73 -28.00 2.14
CA ASP A 79 7.33 -29.13 1.30
C ASP A 79 8.45 -29.49 0.31
N LEU A 80 9.00 -28.51 -0.41
CA LEU A 80 10.15 -28.72 -1.31
C LEU A 80 11.36 -29.32 -0.58
N LYS A 81 11.59 -28.91 0.69
CA LYS A 81 12.67 -29.48 1.50
C LYS A 81 12.42 -30.94 1.86
N LYS A 82 11.17 -31.32 2.12
CA LYS A 82 10.78 -32.71 2.38
C LYS A 82 10.97 -33.56 1.14
N ASP A 83 10.49 -33.09 -0.02
CA ASP A 83 10.66 -33.80 -1.29
C ASP A 83 12.15 -34.03 -1.61
N MET A 84 13.01 -33.03 -1.38
CA MET A 84 14.46 -33.19 -1.53
C MET A 84 15.03 -34.26 -0.60
N ALA A 85 14.58 -34.33 0.66
CA ALA A 85 15.05 -35.35 1.59
C ALA A 85 14.63 -36.76 1.18
N GLU A 86 13.40 -36.92 0.66
CA GLU A 86 12.91 -38.19 0.14
C GLU A 86 13.72 -38.64 -1.09
N ILE A 87 13.99 -37.73 -2.02
CA ILE A 87 14.83 -38.00 -3.20
C ILE A 87 16.23 -38.45 -2.79
N ILE A 88 16.85 -37.76 -1.83
CA ILE A 88 18.17 -38.15 -1.31
C ILE A 88 18.14 -39.59 -0.77
N GLY A 89 17.12 -39.94 0.03
CA GLY A 89 16.97 -41.30 0.55
C GLY A 89 16.81 -42.37 -0.53
N ILE A 90 16.08 -42.06 -1.61
CA ILE A 90 15.94 -42.96 -2.76
C ILE A 90 17.29 -43.16 -3.47
N ILE A 91 18.06 -42.08 -3.69
CA ILE A 91 19.38 -42.15 -4.32
C ILE A 91 20.34 -43.01 -3.50
N GLU A 92 20.34 -42.86 -2.18
CA GLU A 92 21.15 -43.68 -1.26
C GLU A 92 20.76 -45.15 -1.32
N CYS A 93 19.44 -45.45 -1.34
CA CYS A 93 18.93 -46.82 -1.47
C CYS A 93 19.35 -47.47 -2.80
N LEU A 94 19.31 -46.72 -3.91
CA LEU A 94 19.74 -47.22 -5.22
C LEU A 94 21.25 -47.49 -5.26
N ARG A 95 22.07 -46.64 -4.65
CA ARG A 95 23.53 -46.84 -4.54
C ARG A 95 23.91 -48.11 -3.79
N LEU A 96 23.13 -48.53 -2.80
CA LEU A 96 23.39 -49.76 -2.04
C LEU A 96 23.00 -51.03 -2.80
N LYS A 97 22.22 -50.90 -3.88
CA LYS A 97 21.73 -52.02 -4.71
C LYS A 97 22.57 -52.25 -5.97
N SER A 98 23.45 -51.32 -6.32
CA SER A 98 24.43 -51.43 -7.41
C SER A 98 25.77 -51.97 -6.91
#